data_AF-A0A9W9J534-F1
#
_entry.id   AF-A0A9W9J534-F1
#
_cell.length_a   1.000
_cell.length_b   1.000
_cell.length_c   1.000
_cell.angle_alpha   90.00
_cell.angle_beta   90.00
_cell.angle_gamma   90.00
#
_symmetry.space_group_name_H-M   'P 1'
#
loop_
_entity.id
_entity.type
_entity.pdbx_description
1 polymer ?
#
loop_
_entity_poly.entity_id
_entity_poly.type
_entity_poly.pdbx_seq_one_letter_code
_entity_poly.pdbx_strand_id
1 'polypeptide(L)'
;MKLTIFFPLAAFLSLTIADPLDDASPCLNRCLNEASAVAGCISSIDYKCTCPSKAFKDTLGTCLEVSCTPDDLTVAGELHKERCGEDPPQ
;
A
#
# COMPACT_ATOMS: atom_id res chain seq x y z
N MET A 1 24.94 46.53 28.47
CA MET A 1 24.71 45.14 28.92
C MET A 1 24.74 44.23 27.70
N LYS A 2 25.49 43.14 27.82
CA LYS A 2 25.67 42.03 26.88
C LYS A 2 24.42 41.15 26.90
N LEU A 3 23.97 40.66 25.74
CA LEU A 3 23.26 39.38 25.61
C LEU A 3 23.42 38.88 24.16
N THR A 4 24.58 38.27 23.93
CA THR A 4 24.83 37.29 22.87
C THR A 4 23.85 36.13 23.03
N ILE A 5 22.90 35.99 22.10
CA ILE A 5 22.07 34.78 21.97
C ILE A 5 22.45 34.15 20.63
N PHE A 6 23.37 33.20 20.71
CA PHE A 6 23.62 32.19 19.70
C PHE A 6 22.33 31.37 19.56
N PHE A 7 21.58 31.61 18.48
CA PHE A 7 20.49 30.72 18.09
C PHE A 7 21.17 29.44 17.58
N PRO A 8 21.03 28.29 18.26
CA PRO A 8 21.63 27.06 17.75
C PRO A 8 20.94 26.76 16.42
N LEU A 9 21.71 26.26 15.45
CA LEU A 9 21.16 25.56 14.30
C LEU A 9 20.20 24.50 14.83
N ALA A 10 18.90 24.80 14.83
CA ALA A 10 17.88 23.78 14.88
C ALA A 10 18.08 23.01 13.58
N ALA A 11 18.74 21.86 13.69
CA ALA A 11 18.65 20.84 12.68
C ALA A 11 17.16 20.54 12.55
N PHE A 12 16.55 21.10 11.50
CA PHE A 12 15.23 20.69 11.06
C PHE A 12 15.40 19.24 10.61
N LEU A 13 15.18 18.31 11.54
CA LEU A 13 14.85 16.94 11.23
C LEU A 13 13.53 17.04 10.45
N SER A 14 13.64 17.10 9.13
CA SER A 14 12.52 16.88 8.23
C SER A 14 12.01 15.47 8.52
N LEU A 15 11.04 15.37 9.43
CA LEU A 15 10.11 14.26 9.48
C LEU A 15 9.34 14.34 8.16
N THR A 16 9.84 13.67 7.13
CA THR A 16 8.99 13.23 6.04
C THR A 16 8.07 12.18 6.66
N ILE A 17 6.93 12.62 7.16
CA ILE A 17 5.79 11.71 7.32
C ILE A 17 5.45 11.36 5.87
N ALA A 18 6.03 10.27 5.37
CA ALA A 18 5.56 9.67 4.14
C ALA A 18 4.13 9.22 4.46
N ASP A 19 3.15 9.87 3.84
CA ASP A 19 1.77 9.41 3.89
C ASP A 19 1.76 7.97 3.34
N PRO A 20 1.45 6.95 4.15
CA PRO A 20 1.56 5.55 3.72
C PRO A 20 0.56 5.20 2.59
N LEU A 21 -0.36 6.11 2.26
CA LEU A 21 -1.43 5.90 1.29
C LEU A 21 -1.18 6.54 -0.09
N ASP A 22 -0.26 7.50 -0.20
CA ASP A 22 -0.06 8.24 -1.47
C ASP A 22 0.96 7.58 -2.42
N ASP A 23 1.73 6.59 -1.94
CA ASP A 23 2.77 5.93 -2.72
C ASP A 23 2.67 4.41 -2.57
N ALA A 24 1.62 3.81 -3.15
CA ALA A 24 1.58 2.36 -3.33
C ALA A 24 2.88 1.95 -4.03
N SER A 25 3.68 1.10 -3.38
CA SER A 25 5.02 0.83 -3.87
C SER A 25 4.98 0.27 -5.31
N PRO A 26 6.07 0.41 -6.08
CA PRO A 26 6.16 -0.23 -7.39
C PRO A 26 5.91 -1.75 -7.34
N CYS A 27 6.23 -2.39 -6.21
CA CYS A 27 5.97 -3.81 -6.01
C CYS A 27 4.47 -4.11 -5.87
N LEU A 28 3.80 -3.37 -4.99
CA LEU A 28 2.36 -3.48 -4.78
C LEU A 28 1.60 -3.22 -6.09
N ASN A 29 1.96 -2.17 -6.83
CA ASN A 29 1.34 -1.85 -8.11
C ASN A 29 1.52 -2.97 -9.15
N ARG A 30 2.71 -3.58 -9.23
CA ARG A 30 2.95 -4.73 -10.11
C ARG A 30 2.05 -5.91 -9.72
N CYS A 31 2.01 -6.27 -8.44
CA CYS A 31 1.21 -7.40 -7.96
C CYS A 31 -0.29 -7.18 -8.17
N LEU A 32 -0.79 -5.96 -7.96
CA LEU A 32 -2.17 -5.58 -8.23
C LEU A 32 -2.52 -5.74 -9.71
N ASN A 33 -1.63 -5.34 -10.62
CA ASN A 33 -1.83 -5.48 -12.06
C ASN A 33 -1.81 -6.95 -12.50
N GLU A 34 -0.86 -7.74 -11.99
CA GLU A 34 -0.76 -9.17 -12.28
C GLU A 34 -2.02 -9.92 -11.81
N ALA A 35 -2.44 -9.69 -10.57
CA ALA A 35 -3.64 -10.28 -10.01
C ALA A 35 -4.90 -9.90 -10.82
N SER A 36 -4.99 -8.66 -11.30
CA SER A 36 -6.08 -8.20 -12.16
C SER A 36 -6.13 -8.96 -13.48
N ALA A 37 -4.96 -9.09 -14.13
CA ALA A 37 -4.84 -9.79 -15.40
C ALA A 37 -5.19 -11.28 -15.27
N VAL A 38 -4.70 -11.95 -14.21
CA VAL A 38 -5.00 -13.37 -13.94
C VAL A 38 -6.48 -13.58 -13.62
N ALA A 39 -7.09 -12.66 -12.86
CA ALA A 39 -8.51 -12.72 -12.54
C ALA A 39 -9.43 -12.34 -13.70
N GLY A 40 -8.90 -11.80 -14.80
CA GLY A 40 -9.69 -11.26 -15.92
C GLY A 40 -10.44 -9.98 -15.56
N CYS A 41 -10.02 -9.26 -14.53
CA CYS A 41 -10.59 -7.96 -14.16
C CYS A 41 -10.02 -6.85 -15.05
N ILE A 42 -10.81 -5.80 -15.29
CA ILE A 42 -10.39 -4.68 -16.16
C ILE A 42 -9.15 -3.98 -15.59
N SER A 43 -9.09 -3.85 -14.27
CA SER A 43 -7.97 -3.28 -13.53
C SER A 43 -8.07 -3.65 -12.05
N SER A 44 -7.04 -3.28 -11.27
CA SER A 44 -7.02 -3.51 -9.82
C SER A 44 -8.06 -2.70 -9.06
N ILE A 45 -8.58 -1.62 -9.69
CA ILE A 45 -9.65 -0.78 -9.14
C ILE A 45 -11.05 -1.21 -9.58
N ASP A 46 -11.18 -2.29 -10.35
CA ASP A 46 -12.46 -2.90 -10.69
C ASP A 46 -12.99 -3.71 -9.49
N TYR A 47 -13.35 -3.02 -8.41
CA TYR A 47 -13.72 -3.64 -7.12
C TYR A 47 -14.88 -4.62 -7.23
N LYS A 48 -15.79 -4.41 -8.18
CA LYS A 48 -16.88 -5.35 -8.46
C LYS A 48 -16.37 -6.70 -8.97
N CYS A 49 -15.22 -6.72 -9.63
CA CYS A 49 -14.53 -7.93 -10.07
C CYS A 49 -13.50 -8.42 -9.03
N THR A 50 -12.64 -7.55 -8.53
CA THR A 50 -11.47 -7.94 -7.72
C THR A 50 -11.87 -8.41 -6.32
N CYS A 51 -12.83 -7.76 -5.66
CA CYS A 51 -13.26 -8.11 -4.30
C CYS A 51 -13.85 -9.54 -4.17
N PRO A 52 -14.79 -9.98 -5.03
CA PRO A 52 -15.30 -11.35 -4.98
C PRO A 52 -14.32 -12.39 -5.57
N SER A 53 -13.36 -11.98 -6.40
CA SER A 53 -12.49 -12.91 -7.11
C SER A 53 -11.46 -13.59 -6.20
N LYS A 54 -11.61 -14.90 -5.99
CA LYS A 54 -10.60 -15.72 -5.30
C LYS A 54 -9.27 -15.72 -6.06
N ALA A 55 -9.31 -15.81 -7.40
CA ALA A 55 -8.12 -15.79 -8.24
C ALA A 55 -7.31 -14.49 -8.06
N PHE A 56 -8.00 -13.35 -7.95
CA PHE A 56 -7.35 -12.06 -7.65
C PHE A 56 -6.64 -12.11 -6.30
N LYS A 57 -7.37 -12.50 -5.24
CA LYS A 57 -6.84 -12.54 -3.85
C LYS A 57 -5.66 -13.50 -3.69
N ASP A 58 -5.76 -14.71 -4.24
CA ASP A 58 -4.68 -15.70 -4.18
C ASP A 58 -3.43 -15.23 -4.93
N THR A 59 -3.60 -14.66 -6.14
CA THR A 59 -2.48 -14.19 -6.97
C THR A 59 -1.81 -12.98 -6.33
N LEU A 60 -2.60 -12.03 -5.83
CA LEU A 60 -2.10 -10.85 -5.12
C LEU A 60 -1.30 -11.28 -3.88
N GLY A 61 -1.87 -12.14 -3.04
CA GLY A 61 -1.19 -12.64 -1.83
C GLY A 61 0.13 -13.33 -2.16
N THR A 62 0.12 -14.26 -3.12
CA THR A 62 1.33 -14.97 -3.56
C THR A 62 2.40 -14.02 -4.09
N CYS A 63 2.01 -13.05 -4.92
CA CYS A 63 2.96 -12.08 -5.48
C CYS A 63 3.60 -11.21 -4.39
N LEU A 64 2.79 -10.73 -3.44
CA LEU A 64 3.26 -9.91 -2.33
C LEU A 64 4.24 -10.69 -1.44
N GLU A 65 3.89 -11.92 -1.05
CA GLU A 65 4.74 -12.79 -0.21
C GLU A 65 6.09 -13.09 -0.84
N VAL A 66 6.12 -13.32 -2.16
CA VAL A 66 7.35 -13.73 -2.86
C VAL A 66 8.23 -12.53 -3.21
N SER A 67 7.62 -11.37 -3.49
CA SER A 67 8.31 -10.31 -4.22
C SER A 67 8.34 -8.95 -3.55
N CYS A 68 7.55 -8.75 -2.49
CA CYS A 68 7.36 -7.45 -1.86
C CYS A 68 7.76 -7.45 -0.38
N THR A 69 7.70 -6.28 0.24
CA THR A 69 8.05 -6.08 1.64
C THR A 69 6.86 -6.36 2.55
N PRO A 70 7.07 -6.65 3.85
CA PRO A 70 5.97 -6.77 4.82
C PRO A 70 5.08 -5.53 4.91
N ASP A 71 5.63 -4.33 4.65
CA ASP A 71 4.87 -3.09 4.62
C ASP A 71 3.87 -3.09 3.44
N ASP A 72 4.27 -3.62 2.28
CA ASP A 72 3.38 -3.76 1.11
C ASP A 72 2.20 -4.70 1.38
N LEU A 73 2.42 -5.77 2.17
CA LEU A 73 1.34 -6.67 2.59
C LEU A 73 0.34 -5.94 3.48
N THR A 74 0.84 -5.12 4.40
CA THR A 74 0.00 -4.32 5.31
C THR A 74 -0.83 -3.32 4.52
N VAL A 75 -0.19 -2.54 3.64
CA VAL A 75 -0.87 -1.57 2.77
C VAL A 75 -1.89 -2.26 1.85
N ALA A 76 -1.56 -3.41 1.27
CA ALA A 76 -2.49 -4.17 0.45
C ALA A 76 -3.75 -4.61 1.23
N GLY A 77 -3.57 -5.03 2.48
CA GLY A 77 -4.68 -5.39 3.38
C GLY A 77 -5.57 -4.19 3.74
N GLU A 78 -4.95 -3.05 4.08
CA GLU A 78 -5.68 -1.81 4.36
C GLU A 78 -6.47 -1.33 3.14
N LEU A 79 -5.85 -1.34 1.96
CA LEU A 79 -6.52 -1.02 0.69
C LEU A 79 -7.67 -1.99 0.41
N HIS A 80 -7.48 -3.30 0.64
CA HIS A 80 -8.54 -4.27 0.46
C HIS A 80 -9.73 -3.97 1.37
N LYS A 81 -9.47 -3.69 2.65
CA LYS A 81 -10.51 -3.33 3.62
C LYS A 81 -11.26 -2.06 3.23
N GLU A 82 -10.52 -1.02 2.80
CA GLU A 82 -11.11 0.25 2.36
C GLU A 82 -12.02 0.06 1.14
N ARG A 83 -11.59 -0.76 0.17
CA ARG A 83 -12.23 -0.89 -1.15
C ARG A 83 -13.32 -1.95 -1.21
N CYS A 84 -13.15 -3.03 -0.44
CA CYS A 84 -14.02 -4.20 -0.47
C CYS A 84 -14.89 -4.36 0.78
N GLY A 85 -14.62 -3.59 1.84
CA GLY A 85 -15.25 -3.77 3.16
C GLY A 85 -14.52 -4.82 4.01
N GLU A 86 -15.12 -5.19 5.14
CA GLU A 86 -14.57 -6.25 6.00
C GLU A 86 -14.63 -7.62 5.28
N ASP A 87 -13.60 -8.45 5.49
CA ASP A 87 -13.30 -9.67 4.74
C ASP A 87 -14.51 -10.57 4.42
N PRO A 88 -14.53 -11.28 3.27
CA PRO A 88 -15.51 -12.32 3.01
C PRO A 88 -15.38 -13.44 4.06
N PRO A 89 -16.49 -14.10 4.44
CA PRO A 89 -16.48 -15.10 5.50
C PRO A 89 -15.50 -16.22 5.18
N GLN A 90 -14.76 -16.63 6.22
CA GLN A 90 -13.77 -17.70 6.22
C GLN A 90 -14.32 -19.02 5.68
#